data_AF-A0A090N5I2-F1
#
_entry.id   AF-A0A090N5I2-F1
#
_cell.length_a   1.000
_cell.length_b   1.000
_cell.length_c   1.000
_cell.angle_alpha   90.00
_cell.angle_beta   90.00
_cell.angle_gamma   90.00
#
_symmetry.space_group_name_H-M   'P 1'
#
loop_
_entity.id
_entity.type
_entity.pdbx_description
1 polymer ?
#
loop_
_entity_poly.entity_id
_entity_poly.type
_entity_poly.pdbx_seq_one_letter_code
_entity_poly.pdbx_strand_id
1 'polypeptide(L)'
;MVHHITSNDELQKLLSSTTYVAVDFFADWCPPCKAIAPVYEQLATKHSVPDVLTFAKVNVDHVQDAARQYGITAMPTFMFFKEGKQVAVNGQAEIKGADPRTLGAAAEKLGGLAQKRVSGA
;
A
#
# COMPACT_ATOMS: atom_id res chain seq x y z
N MET A 1 -1.70 -9.67 6.44
CA MET A 1 -1.54 -8.77 7.61
C MET A 1 -1.08 -7.42 7.11
N VAL A 2 -1.51 -6.32 7.74
CA VAL A 2 -1.08 -4.96 7.35
C VAL A 2 0.06 -4.52 8.26
N HIS A 3 1.14 -4.01 7.67
CA HIS A 3 2.29 -3.48 8.41
C HIS A 3 2.08 -2.01 8.78
N HIS A 4 2.20 -1.66 10.05
CA HIS A 4 1.98 -0.30 10.54
C HIS A 4 3.30 0.45 10.57
N ILE A 5 3.47 1.40 9.66
CA ILE A 5 4.69 2.19 9.54
C ILE A 5 4.66 3.33 10.55
N THR A 6 5.73 3.45 11.33
CA THR A 6 5.88 4.45 12.40
C THR A 6 6.92 5.54 12.08
N SER A 7 7.73 5.35 11.04
CA SER A 7 8.74 6.32 10.59
C SER A 7 9.02 6.20 9.09
N ASN A 8 9.55 7.24 8.46
CA ASN A 8 9.95 7.17 7.05
C ASN A 8 11.09 6.16 6.83
N ASP A 9 12.06 6.07 7.76
CA ASP A 9 13.13 5.07 7.66
C ASP A 9 12.58 3.63 7.62
N GLU A 10 11.54 3.35 8.42
CA GLU A 10 10.86 2.06 8.39
C GLU A 10 10.18 1.82 7.04
N LEU A 11 9.53 2.84 6.47
CA LEU A 11 8.95 2.76 5.13
C LEU A 11 10.03 2.46 4.07
N GLN A 12 11.14 3.20 4.07
CA GLN A 12 12.23 3.01 3.11
C GLN A 12 12.84 1.60 3.23
N LYS A 13 13.02 1.10 4.46
CA LYS A 13 13.48 -0.28 4.69
C LYS A 13 12.51 -1.27 4.07
N LEU A 14 11.21 -1.17 4.37
CA LEU A 14 10.19 -2.07 3.80
C LEU A 14 10.19 -2.05 2.27
N LEU A 15 10.24 -0.85 1.67
CA LEU A 15 10.26 -0.68 0.22
C LEU A 15 11.51 -1.30 -0.43
N SER A 16 12.65 -1.30 0.27
CA SER A 16 13.90 -1.89 -0.20
C SER A 16 13.98 -3.41 -0.03
N SER A 17 13.32 -3.96 0.99
CA SER A 17 13.39 -5.38 1.34
C SER A 17 12.27 -6.23 0.73
N THR A 18 11.18 -5.62 0.28
CA THR A 18 10.02 -6.33 -0.27
C THR A 18 9.87 -6.03 -1.76
N THR A 19 9.57 -7.06 -2.54
CA THR A 19 9.41 -6.91 -4.00
C THR A 19 8.28 -5.96 -4.36
N TYR A 20 7.08 -6.14 -3.80
CA TYR A 20 5.91 -5.31 -4.04
C TYR A 20 5.37 -4.80 -2.71
N VAL A 21 5.06 -3.51 -2.64
CA VAL A 21 4.44 -2.91 -1.46
C VAL A 21 3.24 -2.08 -1.89
N ALA A 22 2.08 -2.36 -1.30
CA ALA A 22 0.93 -1.48 -1.35
C ALA A 22 0.92 -0.65 -0.06
N VAL A 23 0.81 0.68 -0.17
CA VAL A 23 0.84 1.59 0.99
C VAL A 23 -0.46 2.39 1.04
N ASP A 24 -1.17 2.33 2.16
CA ASP A 24 -2.29 3.19 2.53
C ASP A 24 -1.81 4.39 3.34
N PHE A 25 -1.83 5.58 2.75
CA PHE A 25 -1.63 6.84 3.46
C PHE A 25 -2.97 7.33 4.02
N PHE A 26 -3.11 7.24 5.34
CA PHE A 26 -4.37 7.49 6.05
C PHE A 26 -4.20 8.51 7.19
N ALA A 27 -5.32 8.89 7.81
CA ALA A 27 -5.35 9.66 9.04
C ALA A 27 -6.47 9.14 9.98
N ASP A 28 -6.30 9.28 11.29
CA ASP A 28 -7.26 8.76 12.29
C ASP A 28 -8.59 9.53 12.30
N TRP A 29 -8.57 10.79 11.89
CA TRP A 29 -9.75 11.64 11.79
C TRP A 29 -10.51 11.46 10.47
N CYS A 30 -9.96 10.72 9.49
CA CYS A 30 -10.50 10.58 8.15
C CYS A 30 -11.63 9.52 8.08
N PRO A 31 -12.91 9.89 7.88
CA PRO A 31 -14.01 8.92 7.82
C PRO A 31 -13.91 7.96 6.63
N PRO A 32 -13.55 8.38 5.40
CA PRO A 32 -13.34 7.46 4.28
C PRO A 32 -12.25 6.40 4.57
N CYS A 33 -11.20 6.77 5.31
CA CYS A 33 -10.14 5.85 5.71
C CYS A 33 -10.68 4.74 6.62
N LYS A 34 -11.55 5.09 7.57
CA LYS A 34 -12.23 4.11 8.44
C LYS A 34 -13.14 3.18 7.65
N ALA A 35 -13.83 3.69 6.64
CA ALA A 35 -14.74 2.91 5.80
C ALA A 35 -14.00 1.88 4.92
N ILE A 36 -12.83 2.22 4.39
CA ILE A 36 -12.06 1.34 3.49
C ILE A 36 -11.12 0.39 4.24
N ALA A 37 -10.72 0.70 5.48
CA ALA A 37 -9.74 -0.09 6.24
C ALA A 37 -10.06 -1.59 6.32
N PRO A 38 -11.31 -2.04 6.58
CA PRO A 38 -11.64 -3.47 6.60
C PRO A 38 -11.43 -4.15 5.24
N VAL A 39 -11.69 -3.44 4.14
CA VAL A 39 -11.44 -3.95 2.78
C VAL A 39 -9.95 -4.09 2.56
N TYR A 40 -9.16 -3.08 2.93
CA TYR A 40 -7.71 -3.11 2.80
C TYR A 40 -7.09 -4.26 3.61
N GLU A 41 -7.55 -4.51 4.84
CA GLU A 41 -7.12 -5.62 5.69
C GLU A 41 -7.47 -7.01 5.11
N GLN A 42 -8.66 -7.15 4.51
CA GLN A 42 -9.05 -8.38 3.82
C GLN A 42 -8.16 -8.65 2.61
N LEU A 43 -7.88 -7.62 1.81
CA LEU A 43 -6.98 -7.72 0.66
C LEU A 43 -5.57 -8.10 1.09
N ALA A 44 -5.05 -7.47 2.15
CA ALA A 44 -3.77 -7.82 2.75
C ALA A 44 -3.73 -9.27 3.25
N THR A 45 -4.81 -9.74 3.88
CA THR A 45 -4.89 -11.14 4.36
C THR A 45 -4.90 -12.13 3.19
N LYS A 46 -5.59 -11.79 2.10
CA LYS A 46 -5.71 -12.66 0.92
C LYS A 46 -4.45 -12.70 0.06
N HIS A 47 -3.76 -11.58 -0.10
CA HIS A 47 -2.72 -11.42 -1.12
C HIS A 47 -1.30 -11.29 -0.58
N SER A 48 -1.10 -11.04 0.73
CA SER A 48 0.25 -10.93 1.27
C SER A 48 1.07 -12.20 1.04
N VAL A 49 2.31 -12.01 0.60
CA VAL A 49 3.30 -13.07 0.42
C VAL A 49 4.59 -12.59 1.08
N PRO A 50 5.17 -13.32 2.05
CA PRO A 50 6.40 -12.92 2.73
C PRO A 50 7.49 -12.51 1.72
N ASP A 51 8.15 -11.37 1.98
CA ASP A 51 9.21 -10.75 1.17
C ASP A 51 8.85 -10.40 -0.30
N VAL A 52 7.65 -10.77 -0.76
CA VAL A 52 7.20 -10.55 -2.15
C VAL A 52 6.08 -9.52 -2.23
N LEU A 53 5.05 -9.58 -1.40
CA LEU A 53 3.95 -8.62 -1.40
C LEU A 53 3.52 -8.27 0.03
N THR A 54 3.78 -7.04 0.43
CA THR A 54 3.38 -6.49 1.73
C THR A 54 2.36 -5.38 1.54
N PHE A 55 1.36 -5.34 2.42
CA PHE A 55 0.42 -4.23 2.55
C PHE A 55 0.81 -3.46 3.79
N ALA A 56 0.96 -2.14 3.68
CA ALA A 56 1.41 -1.27 4.75
C ALA A 56 0.50 -0.06 4.87
N LYS A 57 0.48 0.56 6.05
CA LYS A 57 -0.24 1.81 6.29
C LYS A 57 0.63 2.82 6.99
N VAL A 58 0.48 4.08 6.60
CA VAL A 58 1.25 5.23 7.10
C VAL A 58 0.25 6.27 7.57
N ASN A 59 0.29 6.62 8.86
CA ASN A 59 -0.49 7.74 9.37
C ASN A 59 0.23 9.03 9.00
N VAL A 60 -0.41 9.88 8.18
CA VAL A 60 0.20 11.11 7.66
C VAL A 60 0.46 12.17 8.74
N ASP A 61 -0.28 12.13 9.85
CA ASP A 61 -0.08 13.05 10.98
C ASP A 61 1.16 12.69 11.79
N HIS A 62 1.50 11.39 11.85
CA HIS A 62 2.62 10.86 12.63
C HIS A 62 3.91 10.75 11.80
N VAL A 63 3.80 10.42 10.52
CA VAL A 63 4.94 10.21 9.60
C VAL A 63 4.91 11.28 8.50
N GLN A 64 4.99 12.54 8.93
CA GLN A 64 4.76 13.70 8.07
C GLN A 64 5.81 13.85 6.96
N ASP A 65 7.03 13.41 7.21
CA ASP A 65 8.12 13.40 6.23
C ASP A 65 7.83 12.45 5.07
N ALA A 66 7.32 11.24 5.34
CA ALA A 66 6.84 10.33 4.30
C ALA A 66 5.67 10.96 3.52
N ALA A 67 4.69 11.55 4.23
CA ALA A 67 3.54 12.20 3.57
C ALA A 67 3.98 13.34 2.63
N ARG A 68 4.96 14.15 3.05
CA ARG A 68 5.56 15.20 2.20
C ARG A 68 6.35 14.62 1.02
N GLN A 69 7.19 13.61 1.27
CA GLN A 69 8.01 12.95 0.25
C GLN A 69 7.17 12.38 -0.89
N TYR A 70 6.02 11.77 -0.56
CA TYR A 70 5.10 11.18 -1.54
C TYR A 70 3.98 12.12 -1.99
N GLY A 71 3.99 13.39 -1.56
CA GLY A 71 3.04 14.41 -2.02
C GLY A 71 1.58 14.09 -1.68
N ILE A 72 1.32 13.55 -0.49
CA ILE A 72 -0.03 13.15 -0.09
C ILE A 72 -0.89 14.39 0.17
N THR A 73 -1.92 14.57 -0.65
CA THR A 73 -2.86 15.72 -0.57
C THR A 73 -4.29 15.32 -0.24
N ALA A 74 -4.58 14.01 -0.17
CA ALA A 74 -5.90 13.47 0.11
C ALA A 74 -5.77 12.16 0.88
N MET A 75 -6.72 11.86 1.75
CA MET A 75 -6.76 10.60 2.48
C MET A 75 -8.10 9.87 2.27
N PRO A 76 -8.08 8.54 2.11
CA PRO A 76 -6.88 7.72 1.95
C PRO A 76 -6.25 7.97 0.57
N THR A 77 -4.93 7.78 0.46
CA THR A 77 -4.24 7.64 -0.82
C THR A 77 -3.48 6.32 -0.82
N PHE A 78 -3.72 5.49 -1.82
CA PHE A 78 -3.02 4.24 -2.00
C PHE A 78 -1.94 4.40 -3.07
N MET A 79 -0.71 4.03 -2.72
CA MET A 79 0.42 3.98 -3.65
C MET A 79 1.00 2.58 -3.73
N PHE A 80 1.63 2.27 -4.85
CA PHE A 80 2.17 0.95 -5.13
C PHE A 80 3.64 1.07 -5.51
N PHE A 81 4.43 0.14 -4.99
CA PHE A 81 5.87 0.10 -5.17
C PHE A 81 6.31 -1.25 -5.69
N LYS A 82 7.32 -1.25 -6.53
CA LYS A 82 8.06 -2.44 -6.96
C LYS A 82 9.55 -2.17 -6.78
N GLU A 83 10.22 -2.99 -5.98
CA GLU A 83 11.67 -2.94 -5.77
C GLU A 83 12.13 -1.50 -5.42
N GLY A 84 11.47 -0.92 -4.42
CA GLY A 84 11.75 0.44 -3.94
C GLY A 84 11.20 1.60 -4.79
N LYS A 85 10.65 1.34 -5.98
CA LYS A 85 10.19 2.39 -6.91
C LYS A 85 8.68 2.45 -7.01
N GLN A 86 8.11 3.66 -7.00
CA GLN A 86 6.69 3.83 -7.26
C GLN A 86 6.33 3.35 -8.67
N VAL A 87 5.23 2.62 -8.80
CA VAL A 87 4.75 2.06 -10.06
C VAL A 87 3.25 2.28 -10.23
N ALA A 88 2.81 2.37 -11.48
CA ALA A 88 1.38 2.37 -11.79
C ALA A 88 0.82 0.94 -11.79
N VAL A 89 -0.35 0.77 -11.16
CA VAL A 89 -1.12 -0.48 -11.20
C VAL A 89 -2.43 -0.19 -11.91
N ASN A 90 -2.79 -1.04 -12.89
CA ASN A 90 -3.96 -0.83 -13.76
C ASN A 90 -4.04 0.57 -14.42
N GLY A 91 -2.89 1.17 -14.74
CA GLY A 91 -2.82 2.50 -15.34
C GLY A 91 -2.93 3.67 -14.35
N GLN A 92 -3.01 3.39 -13.05
CA GLN A 92 -3.10 4.40 -12.00
C GLN A 92 -1.79 4.47 -11.21
N ALA A 93 -1.20 5.66 -11.14
CA ALA A 93 0.00 5.92 -10.32
C ALA A 93 -0.31 5.93 -8.81
N GLU A 94 -1.55 6.26 -8.47
CA GLU A 94 -2.10 6.30 -7.11
C GLU A 94 -3.63 6.16 -7.18
N ILE A 95 -4.25 5.74 -6.08
CA ILE A 95 -5.71 5.73 -5.92
C ILE A 95 -6.04 6.68 -4.77
N LYS A 96 -6.77 7.75 -5.05
CA LYS A 96 -7.22 8.73 -4.06
C LYS A 96 -8.66 8.45 -3.65
N GLY A 97 -8.94 8.49 -2.35
CA GLY A 97 -10.26 8.26 -1.78
C GLY A 97 -10.57 6.77 -1.53
N ALA A 98 -11.69 6.54 -0.85
CA ALA A 98 -12.16 5.21 -0.50
C ALA A 98 -12.88 4.54 -1.68
N ASP A 99 -12.11 3.99 -2.63
CA ASP A 99 -12.62 3.23 -3.77
C ASP A 99 -12.28 1.73 -3.66
N PRO A 100 -13.18 0.89 -3.11
CA PRO A 100 -12.92 -0.53 -2.92
C PRO A 100 -12.80 -1.32 -4.22
N ARG A 101 -13.43 -0.87 -5.31
CA ARG A 101 -13.40 -1.59 -6.59
C ARG A 101 -12.03 -1.48 -7.23
N THR A 102 -11.54 -0.25 -7.32
CA THR A 102 -10.24 0.06 -7.90
C THR A 102 -9.12 -0.51 -7.05
N LEU A 103 -9.22 -0.36 -5.72
CA LEU A 103 -8.26 -0.94 -4.78
C LEU A 103 -8.22 -2.48 -4.86
N GLY A 104 -9.38 -3.13 -4.94
CA GLY A 104 -9.48 -4.58 -5.11
C GLY A 104 -8.83 -5.06 -6.41
N ALA A 105 -9.10 -4.38 -7.53
CA ALA A 105 -8.49 -4.71 -8.82
C ALA A 105 -6.95 -4.55 -8.81
N ALA A 106 -6.43 -3.54 -8.10
CA ALA A 106 -5.00 -3.35 -7.93
C ALA A 106 -4.38 -4.48 -7.08
N ALA A 107 -5.03 -4.84 -5.97
CA ALA A 107 -4.59 -5.91 -5.08
C ALA A 107 -4.59 -7.28 -5.78
N GLU A 108 -5.62 -7.60 -6.56
CA GLU A 108 -5.68 -8.84 -7.37
C GLU A 108 -4.52 -8.91 -8.38
N LYS A 109 -4.23 -7.80 -9.07
CA LYS A 109 -3.08 -7.74 -10.00
C LYS A 109 -1.76 -7.96 -9.29
N LEU A 110 -1.52 -7.27 -8.17
CA LEU A 110 -0.30 -7.42 -7.39
C LEU A 110 -0.18 -8.84 -6.82
N GLY A 111 -1.27 -9.42 -6.31
CA GLY A 111 -1.32 -10.79 -5.83
C GLY A 111 -0.99 -11.81 -6.92
N GLY A 112 -1.53 -11.65 -8.12
CA GLY A 112 -1.20 -12.49 -9.27
C GLY A 112 0.27 -12.37 -9.70
N LEU A 113 0.85 -11.16 -9.66
CA LEU A 113 2.27 -10.94 -9.93
C LEU A 113 3.16 -11.56 -8.83
N ALA A 114 2.75 -11.46 -7.58
CA ALA A 114 3.46 -12.04 -6.44
C ALA A 114 3.49 -13.57 -6.52
N GLN A 115 2.35 -14.22 -6.79
CA GLN A 115 2.26 -15.67 -6.96
C GLN A 115 3.12 -16.16 -8.11
N LYS A 116 3.09 -15.49 -9.27
CA LYS A 116 3.94 -15.83 -10.41
C LYS A 116 5.43 -15.76 -10.08
N ARG A 117 5.84 -14.80 -9.24
CA ARG A 117 7.23 -14.67 -8.80
C ARG A 117 7.66 -15.82 -7.90
N VAL A 118 6.77 -16.29 -7.01
CA VAL A 118 7.06 -17.45 -6.14
C VAL A 118 7.05 -18.76 -6.94
N SER A 119 6.14 -18.94 -7.89
CA SER A 119 6.03 -20.18 -8.68
C SER A 119 7.06 -20.31 -9.80
N GLY A 120 7.73 -19.21 -10.17
CA GLY A 120 8.74 -19.17 -11.23
C GLY A 120 10.18 -19.05 -10.69
N ALA A 121 10.36 -19.13 -9.37
CA ALA A 121 11.65 -19.27 -8.70
C ALA A 121 11.98 -20.76 -8.50
#